data_AF-A0A3L6L4V3-F1
#
_entry.id   AF-A0A3L6L4V3-F1
#
_cell.length_a   1.000
_cell.length_b   1.000
_cell.length_c   1.000
_cell.angle_alpha   90.00
_cell.angle_beta   90.00
_cell.angle_gamma   90.00
#
_symmetry.space_group_name_H-M   'P 1'
#
loop_
_entity.id
_entity.type
_entity.pdbx_description
1 polymer ?
#
loop_
_entity_poly.entity_id
_entity_poly.type
_entity_poly.pdbx_seq_one_letter_code
_entity_poly.pdbx_strand_id
1 'polypeptide(L)'
;MGFFKKRYGVMRAADKSGRHFIWTIKDFCKYGPGTTLDSANVTCFTQVKFHLHIAITEKGNIGVYMHYKSVAIPKYSYYFVNSDGAYMRQHTAHTIPPTAERCGHWNTCHQNDMLDFVCSDGTIILHLHFDDDVITLEHQKLPSAGIGTLNVTWSIPRFFQQVLNPFTSGGFVLSRNLIFIRLEAKRETGTTDVVGVYNVDDVKEFVLFALGRNGIVPPHSLKLLDEKGGCIAELPMSAEGGTRTIVISKEKVLKAIGRTGTLRVFFQLQDVGNPLDALNFLSCAAQQRHAGSGEGDSSLEEPLEMVRVGNKKETYVVMDERHEQHRLAT
;
A
#
# COMPACT_ATOMS: atom_id res chain seq x y z
N MET A 1 -29.16 24.29 -18.67
CA MET A 1 -29.05 22.86 -19.09
C MET A 1 -27.91 22.24 -18.31
N GLY A 2 -28.22 21.36 -17.36
CA GLY A 2 -27.17 20.70 -16.56
C GLY A 2 -26.40 19.72 -17.44
N PHE A 3 -25.09 19.89 -17.56
CA PHE A 3 -24.21 18.89 -18.15
C PHE A 3 -24.29 17.60 -17.32
N PHE A 4 -25.11 16.64 -17.76
CA PHE A 4 -25.07 15.30 -17.20
C PHE A 4 -23.69 14.72 -17.54
N LYS A 5 -22.86 14.51 -16.51
CA LYS A 5 -21.56 13.83 -16.68
C LYS A 5 -21.81 12.46 -17.28
N LYS A 6 -21.21 12.20 -18.46
CA LYS A 6 -21.26 10.90 -19.13
C LYS A 6 -20.69 9.83 -18.21
N ARG A 7 -21.44 8.76 -18.01
CA ARG A 7 -21.02 7.59 -17.24
C ARG A 7 -20.57 6.51 -18.20
N TYR A 8 -19.47 5.85 -17.86
CA TYR A 8 -18.84 4.85 -18.71
C TYR A 8 -18.90 3.50 -18.04
N GLY A 9 -19.18 2.45 -18.83
CA GLY A 9 -19.26 1.09 -18.33
C GLY A 9 -20.41 0.83 -17.36
N VAL A 10 -20.38 -0.33 -16.74
CA VAL A 10 -21.36 -0.80 -15.75
C VAL A 10 -20.66 -0.99 -14.41
N MET A 11 -21.10 -0.23 -13.40
CA MET A 11 -20.62 -0.35 -12.02
C MET A 11 -21.66 -1.09 -11.20
N ARG A 12 -21.28 -2.16 -10.50
CA ARG A 12 -22.17 -2.97 -9.67
C ARG A 12 -21.47 -3.47 -8.41
N ALA A 13 -22.24 -3.73 -7.36
CA ALA A 13 -21.73 -4.50 -6.23
C ALA A 13 -21.47 -5.94 -6.68
N ALA A 14 -20.35 -6.52 -6.26
CA ALA A 14 -20.00 -7.91 -6.55
C ALA A 14 -20.71 -8.86 -5.57
N ASP A 15 -21.00 -8.38 -4.36
CA ASP A 15 -21.64 -9.13 -3.30
C ASP A 15 -22.59 -8.24 -2.48
N LYS A 16 -23.16 -8.80 -1.40
CA LYS A 16 -24.07 -8.10 -0.48
C LYS A 16 -23.34 -7.35 0.65
N SER A 17 -22.01 -7.41 0.72
CA SER A 17 -21.25 -6.79 1.82
C SER A 17 -21.21 -5.27 1.73
N GLY A 18 -21.45 -4.72 0.52
CA GLY A 18 -21.26 -3.30 0.24
C GLY A 18 -19.79 -2.87 0.25
N ARG A 19 -18.84 -3.82 0.23
CA ARG A 19 -17.39 -3.57 0.22
C ARG A 19 -16.73 -3.91 -1.11
N HIS A 20 -17.29 -4.85 -1.88
CA HIS A 20 -16.72 -5.27 -3.16
C HIS A 20 -17.58 -4.78 -4.33
N PHE A 21 -16.94 -4.09 -5.27
CA PHE A 21 -17.56 -3.56 -6.47
C PHE A 21 -16.77 -3.94 -7.72
N ILE A 22 -17.48 -4.09 -8.83
CA ILE A 22 -16.92 -4.37 -10.14
C ILE A 22 -17.36 -3.28 -11.11
N TRP A 23 -16.39 -2.69 -11.79
CA TRP A 23 -16.61 -1.74 -12.86
C TRP A 23 -16.12 -2.32 -14.19
N THR A 24 -17.05 -2.60 -15.11
CA THR A 24 -16.74 -3.15 -16.43
C THR A 24 -16.87 -2.08 -17.50
N ILE A 25 -15.81 -1.83 -18.27
CA ILE A 25 -15.82 -0.92 -19.42
C ILE A 25 -15.46 -1.73 -20.67
N LYS A 26 -16.35 -1.71 -21.66
CA LYS A 26 -16.15 -2.34 -22.97
C LYS A 26 -15.52 -1.38 -23.98
N ASP A 27 -14.85 -1.96 -24.98
CA ASP A 27 -14.13 -1.26 -26.05
C ASP A 27 -13.18 -0.19 -25.49
N PHE A 28 -12.42 -0.53 -24.44
CA PHE A 28 -11.49 0.41 -23.79
C PHE A 28 -10.47 1.01 -24.78
N CYS A 29 -10.12 0.25 -25.82
CA CYS A 29 -9.23 0.66 -26.91
C CYS A 29 -9.66 1.93 -27.66
N LYS A 30 -10.94 2.34 -27.58
CA LYS A 30 -11.40 3.59 -28.23
C LYS A 30 -11.05 4.86 -27.45
N TYR A 31 -10.59 4.74 -26.21
CA TYR A 31 -10.28 5.89 -25.36
C TYR A 31 -8.78 6.19 -25.45
N GLY A 32 -8.45 7.36 -26.00
CA GLY A 32 -7.07 7.82 -26.15
C GLY A 32 -6.58 8.68 -24.98
N PRO A 33 -5.32 9.14 -25.04
CA PRO A 33 -4.78 10.16 -24.14
C PRO A 33 -5.70 11.39 -24.01
N GLY A 34 -5.71 11.99 -22.82
CA GLY A 34 -6.59 13.11 -22.47
C GLY A 34 -8.03 12.70 -22.08
N THR A 35 -8.36 11.41 -22.13
CA THR A 35 -9.72 10.92 -21.81
C THR A 35 -9.95 10.76 -20.32
N THR A 36 -11.13 11.14 -19.86
CA THR A 36 -11.65 10.84 -18.52
C THR A 36 -12.88 9.94 -18.60
N LEU A 37 -12.88 8.87 -17.82
CA LEU A 37 -13.99 7.94 -17.67
C LEU A 37 -14.48 7.97 -16.22
N ASP A 38 -15.74 8.34 -15.99
CA ASP A 38 -16.37 8.28 -14.67
C ASP A 38 -17.35 7.10 -14.60
N SER A 39 -17.28 6.30 -13.54
CA SER A 39 -18.24 5.24 -13.24
C SER A 39 -19.55 5.83 -12.70
N ALA A 40 -20.62 5.03 -12.69
CA ALA A 40 -21.87 5.42 -12.01
C ALA A 40 -21.66 5.52 -10.50
N ASN A 41 -22.45 6.38 -9.83
CA ASN A 41 -22.43 6.41 -8.36
C ASN A 41 -23.09 5.15 -7.80
N VAL A 42 -22.46 4.56 -6.79
CA VAL A 42 -22.95 3.43 -6.01
C VAL A 42 -22.84 3.73 -4.52
N THR A 43 -23.60 3.02 -3.69
CA THR A 43 -23.58 3.16 -2.23
C THR A 43 -22.77 2.02 -1.62
N CYS A 44 -21.88 2.34 -0.69
CA CYS A 44 -21.04 1.35 0.01
C CYS A 44 -21.59 0.97 1.39
N PHE A 45 -20.86 0.09 2.09
CA PHE A 45 -21.20 -0.46 3.41
C PHE A 45 -21.48 0.61 4.49
N THR A 46 -20.92 1.81 4.36
CA THR A 46 -21.16 2.95 5.27
C THR A 46 -22.39 3.77 4.90
N GLN A 47 -23.18 3.34 3.91
CA GLN A 47 -24.28 4.11 3.30
C GLN A 47 -23.85 5.40 2.58
N VAL A 48 -22.54 5.60 2.37
CA VAL A 48 -22.01 6.73 1.59
C VAL A 48 -21.92 6.37 0.11
N LYS A 49 -22.28 7.34 -0.74
CA LYS A 49 -22.15 7.22 -2.19
C LYS A 49 -20.70 7.48 -2.64
N PHE A 50 -20.26 6.76 -3.66
CA PHE A 50 -18.97 7.02 -4.31
C PHE A 50 -19.04 6.68 -5.79
N HIS A 51 -18.07 7.15 -6.56
CA HIS A 51 -17.80 6.66 -7.91
C HIS A 51 -16.30 6.60 -8.14
N LEU A 52 -15.93 5.83 -9.17
CA LEU A 52 -14.58 5.72 -9.67
C LEU A 52 -14.39 6.61 -10.89
N HIS A 53 -13.14 6.99 -11.10
CA HIS A 53 -12.70 7.81 -12.20
C HIS A 53 -11.39 7.25 -12.71
N ILE A 54 -11.31 7.00 -14.01
CA ILE A 54 -10.08 6.71 -14.73
C ILE A 54 -9.70 7.95 -15.56
N ALA A 55 -8.46 8.42 -15.40
CA ALA A 55 -7.88 9.46 -16.25
C ALA A 55 -6.75 8.85 -17.07
N ILE A 56 -6.83 8.99 -18.39
CA ILE A 56 -5.71 8.71 -19.30
C ILE A 56 -5.06 10.05 -19.57
N THR A 57 -3.88 10.28 -18.99
CA THR A 57 -3.16 11.55 -19.18
C THR A 57 -2.74 11.74 -20.64
N GLU A 58 -2.37 12.95 -21.04
CA GLU A 58 -1.81 13.23 -22.38
C GLU A 58 -0.57 12.39 -22.70
N LYS A 59 0.17 11.95 -21.66
CA LYS A 59 1.33 11.07 -21.79
C LYS A 59 1.00 9.58 -21.78
N GLY A 60 -0.29 9.20 -21.74
CA GLY A 60 -0.72 7.80 -21.72
C GLY A 60 -0.72 7.14 -20.34
N ASN A 61 -0.32 7.82 -19.26
CA ASN A 61 -0.44 7.25 -17.91
C ASN A 61 -1.90 7.11 -17.50
N ILE A 62 -2.28 5.96 -16.96
CA ILE A 62 -3.62 5.67 -16.46
C ILE A 62 -3.64 5.91 -14.95
N GLY A 63 -4.41 6.91 -14.53
CA GLY A 63 -4.71 7.17 -13.13
C GLY A 63 -6.10 6.64 -12.74
N VAL A 64 -6.22 6.07 -11.54
CA VAL A 64 -7.49 5.59 -10.97
C VAL A 64 -7.76 6.34 -9.68
N TYR A 65 -8.95 6.91 -9.54
CA TYR A 65 -9.35 7.70 -8.38
C TYR A 65 -10.74 7.33 -7.90
N MET A 66 -10.91 7.29 -6.58
CA MET A 66 -12.21 7.28 -5.93
C MET A 66 -12.60 8.71 -5.58
N HIS A 67 -13.85 9.08 -5.88
CA HIS A 67 -14.51 10.24 -5.28
C HIS A 67 -15.58 9.73 -4.32
N TYR A 68 -15.33 9.94 -3.03
CA TYR A 68 -16.16 9.48 -1.93
C TYR A 68 -16.95 10.67 -1.37
N LYS A 69 -18.27 10.55 -1.21
CA LYS A 69 -19.16 11.69 -0.90
C LYS A 69 -19.16 12.15 0.55
N SER A 70 -18.35 11.53 1.39
CA SER A 70 -18.14 11.91 2.79
C SER A 70 -16.65 11.85 3.08
N VAL A 71 -16.19 12.52 4.12
CA VAL A 71 -14.84 12.29 4.68
C VAL A 71 -14.97 11.42 5.94
N ALA A 72 -13.98 10.60 6.30
CA ALA A 72 -12.79 10.23 5.51
C ALA A 72 -13.09 9.10 4.51
N ILE A 73 -12.29 9.00 3.45
CA ILE A 73 -12.37 7.83 2.54
C ILE A 73 -11.82 6.60 3.28
N PRO A 74 -12.58 5.49 3.39
CA PRO A 74 -12.05 4.26 3.94
C PRO A 74 -10.91 3.73 3.07
N LYS A 75 -9.95 3.02 3.67
CA LYS A 75 -8.90 2.31 2.93
C LYS A 75 -9.52 1.39 1.89
N TYR A 76 -8.92 1.34 0.72
CA TYR A 76 -9.39 0.50 -0.37
C TYR A 76 -8.25 -0.01 -1.23
N SER A 77 -8.51 -1.16 -1.84
CA SER A 77 -7.65 -1.81 -2.82
C SER A 77 -8.40 -2.01 -4.13
N TYR A 78 -7.68 -1.99 -5.24
CA TYR A 78 -8.25 -2.32 -6.54
C TYR A 78 -7.23 -2.99 -7.45
N TYR A 79 -7.73 -3.72 -8.43
CA TYR A 79 -6.94 -4.35 -9.48
C TYR A 79 -7.77 -4.49 -10.75
N PHE A 80 -7.10 -4.67 -11.88
CA PHE A 80 -7.73 -4.92 -13.17
C PHE A 80 -7.76 -6.42 -13.47
N VAL A 81 -8.82 -6.86 -14.11
CA VAL A 81 -9.02 -8.20 -14.65
C VAL A 81 -9.40 -8.06 -16.12
N ASN A 82 -8.82 -8.90 -16.98
CA ASN A 82 -9.22 -9.00 -18.39
C ASN A 82 -10.25 -10.13 -18.59
N SER A 83 -10.78 -10.27 -19.79
CA SER A 83 -11.81 -11.28 -20.08
C SER A 83 -11.31 -12.74 -19.98
N ASP A 84 -10.00 -12.97 -20.04
CA ASP A 84 -9.39 -14.28 -19.85
C ASP A 84 -9.19 -14.64 -18.36
N GLY A 85 -9.53 -13.72 -17.45
CA GLY A 85 -9.37 -13.91 -16.01
C GLY A 85 -7.93 -13.72 -15.52
N ALA A 86 -7.06 -13.08 -16.30
CA ALA A 86 -5.77 -12.61 -15.80
C ALA A 86 -5.96 -11.34 -14.97
N TYR A 87 -5.16 -11.18 -13.92
CA TYR A 87 -5.22 -10.07 -12.97
C TYR A 87 -3.96 -9.24 -13.14
N MET A 88 -4.09 -7.93 -13.22
CA MET A 88 -2.96 -7.04 -12.93
C MET A 88 -2.73 -7.01 -11.42
N ARG A 89 -1.50 -6.70 -11.02
CA ARG A 89 -1.12 -6.36 -9.65
C ARG A 89 -2.14 -5.42 -8.99
N GLN A 90 -2.38 -5.65 -7.70
CA GLN A 90 -3.22 -4.80 -6.87
C GLN A 90 -2.54 -3.48 -6.49
N HIS A 91 -3.34 -2.44 -6.41
CA HIS A 91 -2.99 -1.13 -5.90
C HIS A 91 -3.82 -0.83 -4.65
N THR A 92 -3.14 -0.38 -3.60
CA THR A 92 -3.78 -0.06 -2.31
C THR A 92 -3.67 1.44 -2.04
N ALA A 93 -4.78 2.11 -1.77
CA ALA A 93 -4.82 3.47 -1.26
C ALA A 93 -4.66 3.42 0.28
N HIS A 94 -3.43 3.41 0.74
CA HIS A 94 -3.04 3.13 2.13
C HIS A 94 -2.72 4.38 2.96
N THR A 95 -2.56 5.54 2.32
CA THR A 95 -2.14 6.81 2.94
C THR A 95 -3.11 7.94 2.59
N ILE A 96 -4.41 7.66 2.77
CA ILE A 96 -5.49 8.58 2.44
C ILE A 96 -5.53 9.72 3.48
N PRO A 97 -5.40 11.00 3.07
CA PRO A 97 -5.58 12.11 3.98
C PRO A 97 -7.00 12.10 4.59
N PRO A 98 -7.16 12.40 5.88
CA PRO A 98 -8.47 12.32 6.55
C PRO A 98 -9.50 13.31 6.00
N THR A 99 -9.04 14.38 5.34
CA THR A 99 -9.87 15.41 4.71
C THR A 99 -10.08 15.21 3.22
N ALA A 100 -9.53 14.14 2.64
CA ALA A 100 -9.64 13.90 1.21
C ALA A 100 -11.06 13.47 0.83
N GLU A 101 -11.66 14.15 -0.14
CA GLU A 101 -12.89 13.72 -0.83
C GLU A 101 -12.59 12.88 -2.08
N ARG A 102 -11.35 13.01 -2.59
CA ARG A 102 -10.82 12.25 -3.71
C ARG A 102 -9.43 11.74 -3.38
N CYS A 103 -9.19 10.46 -3.65
CA CYS A 103 -7.87 9.83 -3.50
C CYS A 103 -7.71 8.77 -4.59
N GLY A 104 -6.49 8.44 -4.96
CA GLY A 104 -6.19 7.47 -6.01
C GLY A 104 -4.71 7.41 -6.33
N HIS A 105 -4.38 6.70 -7.40
CA HIS A 105 -3.02 6.57 -7.92
C HIS A 105 -2.96 7.19 -9.31
N TRP A 106 -2.06 8.13 -9.51
CA TRP A 106 -1.97 8.90 -10.76
C TRP A 106 -1.30 8.12 -11.90
N ASN A 107 -0.45 7.15 -11.57
CA ASN A 107 0.25 6.27 -12.51
C ASN A 107 0.09 4.81 -12.09
N THR A 108 -1.06 4.23 -12.43
CA THR A 108 -1.35 2.83 -12.13
C THR A 108 -0.64 1.92 -13.14
N CYS A 109 -0.69 2.28 -14.42
CA CYS A 109 -0.02 1.63 -15.54
C CYS A 109 0.04 2.58 -16.73
N HIS A 110 0.81 2.24 -17.76
CA HIS A 110 0.76 2.95 -19.04
C HIS A 110 -0.37 2.41 -19.92
N GLN A 111 -0.91 3.25 -20.80
CA GLN A 111 -1.99 2.87 -21.70
C GLN A 111 -1.63 1.69 -22.60
N ASN A 112 -0.40 1.63 -23.11
CA ASN A 112 0.06 0.51 -23.93
C ASN A 112 -0.03 -0.81 -23.16
N ASP A 113 0.44 -0.84 -21.91
CA ASP A 113 0.36 -2.04 -21.06
C ASP A 113 -1.09 -2.48 -20.86
N MET A 114 -2.00 -1.52 -20.65
CA MET A 114 -3.43 -1.81 -20.51
C MET A 114 -4.04 -2.34 -21.82
N LEU A 115 -3.66 -1.79 -22.97
CA LEU A 115 -4.14 -2.27 -24.27
C LEU A 115 -3.66 -3.69 -24.58
N ASP A 116 -2.39 -3.99 -24.26
CA ASP A 116 -1.84 -5.34 -24.38
C ASP A 116 -2.55 -6.31 -23.43
N PHE A 117 -2.89 -5.85 -22.22
CA PHE A 117 -3.54 -6.65 -21.19
C PHE A 117 -5.01 -7.01 -21.51
N VAL A 118 -5.77 -6.11 -22.11
CA VAL A 118 -7.23 -6.30 -22.34
C VAL A 118 -7.56 -7.15 -23.57
N CYS A 119 -6.53 -7.65 -24.26
CA CYS A 119 -6.63 -8.59 -25.37
C CYS A 119 -7.66 -8.18 -26.45
N SER A 120 -8.18 -9.14 -27.20
CA SER A 120 -8.95 -8.94 -28.44
C SER A 120 -10.34 -8.32 -28.26
N ASP A 121 -10.91 -8.36 -27.06
CA ASP A 121 -12.26 -7.85 -26.80
C ASP A 121 -12.29 -6.44 -26.19
N GLY A 122 -11.12 -5.91 -25.82
CA GLY A 122 -10.96 -4.57 -25.27
C GLY A 122 -11.72 -4.31 -23.97
N THR A 123 -12.05 -5.34 -23.19
CA THR A 123 -12.82 -5.18 -21.95
C THR A 123 -11.91 -5.06 -20.74
N ILE A 124 -12.02 -3.94 -20.00
CA ILE A 124 -11.43 -3.83 -18.65
C ILE A 124 -12.49 -4.12 -17.58
N ILE A 125 -12.09 -4.90 -16.58
CA ILE A 125 -12.88 -5.18 -15.39
C ILE A 125 -12.08 -4.71 -14.17
N LEU A 126 -12.45 -3.58 -13.58
CA LEU A 126 -11.82 -3.08 -12.36
C LEU A 126 -12.56 -3.64 -11.15
N HIS A 127 -11.87 -4.42 -10.34
CA HIS A 127 -12.34 -4.88 -9.04
C HIS A 127 -11.89 -3.90 -7.97
N LEU A 128 -12.82 -3.44 -7.14
CA LEU A 128 -12.53 -2.56 -6.00
C LEU A 128 -13.05 -3.17 -4.70
N HIS A 129 -12.21 -3.17 -3.69
CA HIS A 129 -12.51 -3.63 -2.34
C HIS A 129 -12.27 -2.49 -1.35
N PHE A 130 -13.25 -2.22 -0.48
CA PHE A 130 -13.00 -1.51 0.76
C PHE A 130 -12.41 -2.47 1.78
N ASP A 131 -11.13 -2.27 2.07
CA ASP A 131 -10.36 -3.13 2.95
C ASP A 131 -10.92 -3.04 4.38
N ASP A 132 -10.88 -4.15 5.10
CA ASP A 132 -11.34 -4.28 6.49
C ASP A 132 -10.21 -4.70 7.43
N ASP A 133 -8.96 -4.59 6.98
CA ASP A 133 -7.80 -4.72 7.85
C ASP A 133 -7.74 -3.58 8.85
N VAL A 134 -7.24 -3.90 10.05
CA VAL A 134 -7.16 -2.97 11.17
C VAL A 134 -5.71 -2.87 11.63
N ILE A 135 -5.26 -1.64 11.87
CA ILE A 135 -3.99 -1.38 12.52
C ILE A 135 -4.24 -0.75 13.89
N THR A 136 -3.66 -1.34 14.92
CA THR A 136 -3.67 -0.82 16.29
C THR A 136 -2.27 -0.35 16.65
N LEU A 137 -2.18 0.85 17.21
CA LEU A 137 -0.93 1.51 17.57
C LEU A 137 -0.88 1.72 19.08
N GLU A 138 0.17 1.22 19.72
CA GLU A 138 0.41 1.35 21.15
C GLU A 138 1.81 1.90 21.40
N HIS A 139 1.88 3.12 21.92
CA HIS A 139 3.14 3.73 22.31
C HIS A 139 3.52 3.27 23.72
N GLN A 140 4.66 2.61 23.82
CA GLN A 140 5.27 2.24 25.09
C GLN A 140 6.48 3.15 25.32
N LYS A 141 6.36 4.06 26.30
CA LYS A 141 7.51 4.85 26.74
C LYS A 141 8.36 3.98 27.66
N LEU A 142 9.64 3.78 27.34
CA LEU A 142 10.58 3.25 28.33
C LEU A 142 11.01 4.40 29.25
N PRO A 143 10.66 4.37 30.54
CA PRO A 143 10.84 5.52 31.44
C PRO A 143 12.30 5.94 31.67
N SER A 144 13.28 5.11 31.30
CA SER A 144 14.68 5.27 31.71
C SER A 144 15.70 5.39 30.58
N ALA A 145 15.30 5.37 29.30
CA ALA A 145 16.24 5.25 28.18
C ALA A 145 16.08 6.28 27.04
N GLY A 146 15.12 7.20 27.11
CA GLY A 146 14.84 8.15 26.02
C GLY A 146 14.29 7.52 24.72
N ILE A 147 14.38 6.20 24.58
CA ILE A 147 13.82 5.42 23.47
C ILE A 147 12.42 4.97 23.80
N GLY A 148 11.43 5.42 23.03
CA GLY A 148 10.11 4.82 23.02
C GLY A 148 10.09 3.57 22.14
N THR A 149 9.06 2.75 22.28
CA THR A 149 8.69 1.78 21.26
C THR A 149 7.27 2.04 20.79
N LEU A 150 7.05 1.86 19.50
CA LEU A 150 5.73 1.79 18.91
C LEU A 150 5.43 0.33 18.62
N ASN A 151 4.48 -0.23 19.37
CA ASN A 151 3.92 -1.54 19.10
C ASN A 151 2.77 -1.38 18.10
N VAL A 152 2.82 -2.13 17.01
CA VAL A 152 1.87 -2.07 15.90
C VAL A 152 1.30 -3.47 15.71
N THR A 153 -0.01 -3.60 15.85
CA THR A 153 -0.70 -4.86 15.53
C THR A 153 -1.53 -4.65 14.27
N TRP A 154 -1.22 -5.39 13.21
CA TRP A 154 -1.97 -5.40 11.97
C TRP A 154 -2.79 -6.69 11.87
N SER A 155 -4.10 -6.55 11.74
CA SER A 155 -5.06 -7.66 11.65
C SER A 155 -5.74 -7.65 10.28
N ILE A 156 -5.65 -8.76 9.55
CA ILE A 156 -6.26 -8.93 8.23
C ILE A 156 -7.31 -10.04 8.32
N PRO A 157 -8.60 -9.72 8.46
CA PRO A 157 -9.65 -10.73 8.54
C PRO A 157 -9.88 -11.39 7.18
N ARG A 158 -10.46 -12.60 7.17
CA ARG A 158 -10.81 -13.32 5.92
C ARG A 158 -9.63 -13.41 4.95
N PHE A 159 -8.44 -13.67 5.47
CA PHE A 159 -7.16 -13.50 4.79
C PHE A 159 -7.11 -14.07 3.36
N PHE A 160 -7.54 -15.32 3.19
CA PHE A 160 -7.54 -16.00 1.88
C PHE A 160 -8.72 -15.69 0.96
N GLN A 161 -9.64 -14.82 1.38
CA GLN A 161 -10.72 -14.30 0.54
C GLN A 161 -10.32 -12.99 -0.17
N GLN A 162 -9.11 -12.48 0.09
CA GLN A 162 -8.59 -11.24 -0.47
C GLN A 162 -7.53 -11.52 -1.53
N VAL A 163 -7.31 -10.58 -2.44
CA VAL A 163 -6.16 -10.62 -3.35
C VAL A 163 -4.93 -10.10 -2.61
N LEU A 164 -3.95 -10.99 -2.39
CA LEU A 164 -2.75 -10.70 -1.58
C LEU A 164 -1.52 -10.38 -2.45
N ASN A 165 -1.69 -9.58 -3.52
CA ASN A 165 -0.64 -9.33 -4.51
C ASN A 165 -0.52 -7.88 -5.00
N PRO A 166 0.28 -7.04 -4.32
CA PRO A 166 0.60 -7.10 -2.89
C PRO A 166 -0.60 -6.58 -2.07
N PHE A 167 -0.62 -6.89 -0.77
CA PHE A 167 -1.55 -6.29 0.18
C PHE A 167 -0.78 -5.41 1.17
N THR A 168 -1.25 -4.19 1.41
CA THR A 168 -0.56 -3.19 2.24
C THR A 168 -1.45 -2.75 3.40
N SER A 169 -0.88 -2.52 4.58
CA SER A 169 -1.60 -1.98 5.75
C SER A 169 -2.00 -0.52 5.55
N GLY A 170 -2.86 0.01 6.42
CA GLY A 170 -2.95 1.46 6.61
C GLY A 170 -1.59 2.04 7.02
N GLY A 171 -1.24 3.22 6.49
CA GLY A 171 -0.01 3.92 6.88
C GLY A 171 -0.11 4.55 8.27
N PHE A 172 1.00 4.58 8.99
CA PHE A 172 1.13 5.18 10.32
C PHE A 172 2.40 6.00 10.42
N VAL A 173 2.41 6.97 11.35
CA VAL A 173 3.53 7.91 11.49
C VAL A 173 4.33 7.59 12.74
N LEU A 174 5.66 7.53 12.61
CA LEU A 174 6.61 7.37 13.70
C LEU A 174 7.75 8.37 13.52
N SER A 175 7.96 9.27 14.49
CA SER A 175 9.00 10.31 14.42
C SER A 175 9.04 11.04 13.05
N ARG A 176 7.87 11.47 12.58
CA ARG A 176 7.63 12.14 11.27
C ARG A 176 7.80 11.27 10.02
N ASN A 177 8.20 10.00 10.16
CA ASN A 177 8.27 9.05 9.05
C ASN A 177 6.96 8.33 8.87
N LEU A 178 6.45 8.29 7.63
CA LEU A 178 5.29 7.50 7.24
C LEU A 178 5.74 6.09 6.90
N ILE A 179 5.23 5.12 7.66
CA ILE A 179 5.55 3.70 7.56
C ILE A 179 4.27 2.93 7.22
N PHE A 180 4.41 1.88 6.44
CA PHE A 180 3.34 0.92 6.16
C PHE A 180 3.93 -0.48 6.04
N ILE A 181 3.10 -1.49 6.30
CA ILE A 181 3.49 -2.89 6.25
C ILE A 181 2.98 -3.46 4.93
N ARG A 182 3.84 -4.21 4.23
CA ARG A 182 3.50 -4.88 2.99
C ARG A 182 3.60 -6.39 3.14
N LEU A 183 2.63 -7.06 2.54
CA LEU A 183 2.52 -8.50 2.42
C LEU A 183 2.48 -8.87 0.94
N GLU A 184 3.30 -9.84 0.55
CA GLU A 184 3.30 -10.40 -0.80
C GLU A 184 3.16 -11.92 -0.74
N ALA A 185 2.39 -12.48 -1.66
CA ALA A 185 2.24 -13.91 -1.83
C ALA A 185 3.16 -14.42 -2.94
N LYS A 186 4.13 -15.27 -2.63
CA LYS A 186 5.09 -15.84 -3.59
C LYS A 186 4.63 -17.22 -4.07
N ARG A 187 4.78 -17.49 -5.37
CA ARG A 187 4.42 -18.77 -6.01
C ARG A 187 5.66 -19.60 -6.34
N GLU A 188 5.46 -20.84 -6.77
CA GLU A 188 6.57 -21.72 -7.19
C GLU A 188 7.39 -21.14 -8.35
N THR A 189 6.74 -20.43 -9.28
CA THR A 189 7.39 -19.81 -10.44
C THR A 189 8.23 -18.57 -10.10
N GLY A 190 8.17 -18.06 -8.87
CA GLY A 190 8.95 -16.90 -8.42
C GLY A 190 8.12 -15.84 -7.70
N THR A 191 8.69 -14.63 -7.60
CA THR A 191 7.97 -13.44 -7.16
C THR A 191 6.82 -13.13 -8.12
N THR A 192 5.71 -12.67 -7.57
CA THR A 192 4.44 -12.42 -8.26
C THR A 192 4.61 -11.66 -9.58
N ASP A 193 4.06 -12.25 -10.65
CA ASP A 193 3.95 -11.60 -11.94
C ASP A 193 3.15 -10.30 -11.81
N VAL A 194 3.56 -9.27 -12.56
CA VAL A 194 2.82 -8.01 -12.70
C VAL A 194 1.41 -8.28 -13.26
N VAL A 195 1.26 -9.36 -14.03
CA VAL A 195 0.03 -9.83 -14.64
C VAL A 195 -0.05 -11.35 -14.57
N GLY A 196 -1.17 -11.91 -14.11
CA GLY A 196 -1.41 -13.36 -14.15
C GLY A 196 -2.68 -13.78 -13.41
N VAL A 197 -3.09 -15.05 -13.55
CA VAL A 197 -4.23 -15.60 -12.79
C VAL A 197 -3.86 -15.63 -11.31
N TYR A 198 -4.70 -15.12 -10.41
CA TYR A 198 -4.48 -15.24 -8.95
C TYR A 198 -5.25 -16.41 -8.36
N ASN A 199 -4.50 -17.42 -7.90
CA ASN A 199 -5.02 -18.53 -7.15
C ASN A 199 -4.21 -18.68 -5.84
N VAL A 200 -4.94 -18.70 -4.72
CA VAL A 200 -4.36 -18.84 -3.38
C VAL A 200 -3.76 -20.24 -3.19
N ASP A 201 -4.26 -21.23 -3.91
CA ASP A 201 -3.76 -22.61 -3.82
C ASP A 201 -2.32 -22.73 -4.31
N ASP A 202 -1.94 -21.91 -5.30
CA ASP A 202 -0.61 -21.88 -5.91
C ASP A 202 0.42 -21.05 -5.10
N VAL A 203 -0.01 -20.44 -3.99
CA VAL A 203 0.90 -19.68 -3.11
C VAL A 203 1.71 -20.63 -2.25
N LYS A 204 3.03 -20.44 -2.23
CA LYS A 204 3.97 -21.23 -1.43
C LYS A 204 4.38 -20.51 -0.15
N GLU A 205 4.70 -19.22 -0.27
CA GLU A 205 5.29 -18.42 0.81
C GLU A 205 4.65 -17.04 0.85
N PHE A 206 4.68 -16.42 2.03
CA PHE A 206 4.30 -15.06 2.27
C PHE A 206 5.51 -14.25 2.70
N VAL A 207 5.66 -13.08 2.12
CA VAL A 207 6.77 -12.17 2.33
C VAL A 207 6.23 -10.94 3.04
N LEU A 208 6.69 -10.67 4.25
CA LEU A 208 6.24 -9.56 5.09
C LEU A 208 7.40 -8.62 5.41
N PHE A 209 7.19 -7.32 5.24
CA PHE A 209 8.20 -6.30 5.52
C PHE A 209 7.55 -4.92 5.76
N ALA A 210 8.27 -4.05 6.47
CA ALA A 210 7.89 -2.65 6.63
C ALA A 210 8.58 -1.79 5.57
N LEU A 211 7.86 -0.80 5.04
CA LEU A 211 8.35 0.20 4.10
C LEU A 211 8.15 1.59 4.68
N GLY A 212 9.14 2.46 4.47
CA GLY A 212 9.06 3.89 4.78
C GLY A 212 9.01 4.71 3.50
N ARG A 213 8.25 5.81 3.50
CA ARG A 213 8.10 6.69 2.31
C ARG A 213 9.43 7.17 1.71
N ASN A 214 10.45 7.39 2.55
CA ASN A 214 11.79 7.81 2.13
C ASN A 214 12.83 6.69 2.29
N GLY A 215 12.40 5.43 2.33
CA GLY A 215 13.25 4.27 2.66
C GLY A 215 13.64 4.17 4.14
N ILE A 216 13.32 5.18 4.95
CA ILE A 216 13.63 5.23 6.38
C ILE A 216 12.64 4.34 7.14
N VAL A 217 13.13 3.22 7.65
CA VAL A 217 12.42 2.35 8.59
C VAL A 217 13.30 2.23 9.84
N PRO A 218 12.82 2.53 11.05
CA PRO A 218 13.63 2.42 12.25
C PRO A 218 13.93 0.95 12.58
N PRO A 219 14.85 0.69 13.53
CA PRO A 219 15.07 -0.65 14.05
C PRO A 219 13.75 -1.28 14.50
N HIS A 220 13.50 -2.50 14.06
CA HIS A 220 12.22 -3.15 14.33
C HIS A 220 12.35 -4.67 14.41
N SER A 221 11.38 -5.27 15.08
CA SER A 221 11.08 -6.70 15.03
C SER A 221 9.72 -6.93 14.39
N LEU A 222 9.50 -8.15 13.89
CA LEU A 222 8.25 -8.57 13.28
C LEU A 222 7.90 -9.97 13.79
N LYS A 223 6.65 -10.17 14.21
CA LYS A 223 6.12 -11.46 14.64
C LYS A 223 4.85 -11.78 13.88
N LEU A 224 4.73 -13.01 13.41
CA LEU A 224 3.45 -13.59 13.03
C LEU A 224 2.84 -14.25 14.26
N LEU A 225 1.63 -13.81 14.64
CA LEU A 225 0.93 -14.30 15.81
C LEU A 225 -0.17 -15.29 15.43
N ASP A 226 -0.40 -16.28 16.29
CA ASP A 226 -1.58 -17.14 16.21
C ASP A 226 -2.83 -16.49 16.83
N GLU A 227 -3.94 -17.22 16.82
CA GLU A 227 -5.23 -16.75 17.35
C GLU A 227 -5.20 -16.41 18.84
N LYS A 228 -4.28 -17.01 19.60
CA LYS A 228 -4.10 -16.84 21.05
C LYS A 228 -3.00 -15.83 21.38
N GLY A 229 -2.36 -15.23 20.38
CA GLY A 229 -1.23 -14.30 20.54
C GLY A 229 0.13 -14.99 20.68
N GLY A 230 0.22 -16.31 20.46
CA GLY A 230 1.47 -17.05 20.43
C GLY A 230 2.29 -16.73 19.18
N CYS A 231 3.61 -16.68 19.31
CA CYS A 231 4.51 -16.42 18.18
C CYS A 231 4.70 -17.66 17.31
N ILE A 232 4.39 -17.56 16.01
CA ILE A 232 4.55 -18.64 15.01
C ILE A 232 5.84 -18.45 14.19
N ALA A 233 6.19 -17.21 13.90
CA ALA A 233 7.42 -16.85 13.19
C ALA A 233 7.87 -15.46 13.64
N GLU A 234 9.18 -15.25 13.70
CA GLU A 234 9.77 -14.01 14.18
C GLU A 234 10.96 -13.58 13.33
N LEU A 235 11.01 -12.28 13.05
CA LEU A 235 12.19 -11.56 12.65
C LEU A 235 12.64 -10.76 13.89
N PRO A 236 13.80 -11.10 14.49
CA PRO A 236 14.25 -10.46 15.72
C PRO A 236 14.57 -8.98 15.47
N MET A 237 14.54 -8.18 16.54
CA MET A 237 14.87 -6.75 16.53
C MET A 237 16.21 -6.52 15.82
N SER A 238 16.23 -5.65 14.81
CA SER A 238 17.49 -5.24 14.19
C SER A 238 18.28 -4.31 15.10
N ALA A 239 19.61 -4.32 14.94
CA ALA A 239 20.48 -3.32 15.53
C ALA A 239 20.36 -1.97 14.82
N GLU A 240 20.09 -1.98 13.52
CA GLU A 240 20.00 -0.80 12.65
C GLU A 240 18.62 -0.68 12.01
N GLY A 241 18.31 0.52 11.50
CA GLY A 241 17.15 0.74 10.65
C GLY A 241 17.31 0.12 9.26
N GLY A 242 16.24 0.15 8.48
CA GLY A 242 16.18 -0.34 7.10
C GLY A 242 15.06 -1.35 6.88
N THR A 243 14.69 -1.55 5.62
CA THR A 243 13.68 -2.55 5.25
C THR A 243 14.23 -3.95 5.48
N ARG A 244 13.53 -4.76 6.27
CA ARG A 244 13.85 -6.17 6.49
C ARG A 244 12.62 -7.02 6.28
N THR A 245 12.85 -8.24 5.84
CA THR A 245 11.81 -9.13 5.36
C THR A 245 11.81 -10.44 6.13
N ILE A 246 10.63 -10.91 6.49
CA ILE A 246 10.41 -12.30 6.91
C ILE A 246 9.70 -13.05 5.79
N VAL A 247 10.19 -14.26 5.50
CA VAL A 247 9.54 -15.19 4.57
C VAL A 247 8.92 -16.31 5.39
N ILE A 248 7.63 -16.56 5.19
CA ILE A 248 6.83 -17.47 5.99
C ILE A 248 6.12 -18.45 5.07
N SER A 249 6.25 -19.76 5.32
CA SER A 249 5.54 -20.77 4.53
C SER A 249 4.02 -20.64 4.67
N LYS A 250 3.28 -21.01 3.61
CA LYS A 250 1.82 -21.06 3.63
C LYS A 250 1.28 -21.92 4.78
N GLU A 251 1.95 -23.02 5.14
CA GLU A 251 1.60 -23.87 6.28
C GLU A 251 1.64 -23.12 7.62
N LYS A 252 2.70 -22.33 7.86
CA LYS A 252 2.80 -21.51 9.08
C LYS A 252 1.71 -20.44 9.11
N VAL A 253 1.40 -19.84 7.97
CA VAL A 253 0.30 -18.88 7.86
C VAL A 253 -1.05 -19.53 8.13
N LEU A 254 -1.33 -20.70 7.54
CA LEU A 254 -2.53 -21.49 7.80
C LEU A 254 -2.70 -21.81 9.29
N LYS A 255 -1.60 -22.19 9.96
CA LYS A 255 -1.60 -22.41 11.41
C LYS A 255 -1.91 -21.12 12.20
N ALA A 256 -1.34 -19.99 11.77
CA ALA A 256 -1.51 -18.70 12.46
C ALA A 256 -2.94 -18.15 12.34
N ILE A 257 -3.55 -18.19 11.15
CA ILE A 257 -4.90 -17.66 10.93
C ILE A 257 -6.00 -18.49 11.59
N GLY A 258 -5.71 -19.78 11.86
CA GLY A 258 -6.60 -20.72 12.52
C GLY A 258 -8.03 -20.75 11.96
N ARG A 259 -9.01 -20.85 12.85
CA ARG A 259 -10.45 -20.94 12.51
C ARG A 259 -11.09 -19.58 12.23
N THR A 260 -10.52 -18.52 12.78
CA THR A 260 -10.97 -17.13 12.61
C THR A 260 -10.64 -16.59 11.22
N GLY A 261 -9.69 -17.23 10.52
CA GLY A 261 -9.23 -16.79 9.19
C GLY A 261 -8.59 -15.41 9.21
N THR A 262 -8.12 -14.95 10.38
CA THR A 262 -7.55 -13.60 10.56
C THR A 262 -6.04 -13.70 10.72
N LEU A 263 -5.29 -13.08 9.83
CA LEU A 263 -3.84 -12.93 10.00
C LEU A 263 -3.56 -11.82 11.02
N ARG A 264 -2.67 -12.07 11.99
CA ARG A 264 -2.19 -11.05 12.93
C ARG A 264 -0.69 -10.93 12.85
N VAL A 265 -0.22 -9.75 12.49
CA VAL A 265 1.20 -9.42 12.43
C VAL A 265 1.48 -8.35 13.46
N PHE A 266 2.52 -8.55 14.26
CA PHE A 266 2.96 -7.62 15.27
C PHE A 266 4.32 -7.06 14.89
N PHE A 267 4.44 -5.74 14.89
CA PHE A 267 5.70 -5.03 14.74
C PHE A 267 5.98 -4.28 16.02
N GLN A 268 7.23 -4.31 16.45
CA GLN A 268 7.73 -3.39 17.45
C GLN A 268 8.82 -2.56 16.80
N LEU A 269 8.59 -1.26 16.71
CA LEU A 269 9.51 -0.29 16.13
C LEU A 269 10.11 0.57 17.24
N GLN A 270 11.41 0.83 17.17
CA GLN A 270 12.06 1.77 18.08
C GLN A 270 11.73 3.21 17.67
N ASP A 271 11.22 3.97 18.62
CA ASP A 271 10.96 5.40 18.50
C ASP A 271 12.12 6.16 19.15
N VAL A 272 13.07 6.60 18.34
CA VAL A 272 14.30 7.24 18.84
C VAL A 272 14.11 8.76 19.04
N GLY A 273 12.90 9.30 18.83
CA GLY A 273 12.58 10.68 19.17
C GLY A 273 13.51 11.75 18.57
N ASN A 274 13.72 12.85 19.31
CA ASN A 274 14.54 14.00 18.92
C ASN A 274 16.00 13.57 18.66
N PRO A 275 16.66 14.03 17.57
CA PRO A 275 18.01 13.62 17.19
C PRO A 275 19.12 13.73 18.26
N LEU A 276 18.97 14.54 19.32
CA LEU A 276 19.90 14.52 20.46
C LEU A 276 19.80 13.25 21.34
N ASP A 277 18.62 12.64 21.41
CA ASP A 277 18.37 11.41 22.19
C ASP A 277 18.87 10.16 21.44
N ALA A 278 18.79 10.17 20.10
CA ALA A 278 19.40 9.18 19.22
C ALA A 278 20.94 9.19 19.27
N LEU A 279 21.54 10.38 19.41
CA LEU A 279 22.99 10.55 19.53
C LEU A 279 23.55 10.03 20.86
N ASN A 280 22.82 10.16 21.98
CA ASN A 280 23.20 9.56 23.26
C ASN A 280 23.07 8.02 23.27
N PHE A 281 22.10 7.47 22.54
CA PHE A 281 21.95 6.02 22.43
C PHE A 281 23.04 5.38 21.56
N LEU A 282 23.41 6.05 20.46
CA LEU A 282 24.56 5.68 19.64
C LEU A 282 25.90 5.89 20.38
N SER A 283 26.04 6.91 21.24
CA SER A 283 27.28 7.16 21.98
C SER A 283 27.52 6.14 23.11
N CYS A 284 26.50 5.69 23.83
CA CYS A 284 26.63 4.60 24.82
C CYS A 284 26.85 3.22 24.16
N ALA A 285 26.23 2.96 22.99
CA ALA A 285 26.46 1.74 22.22
C ALA A 285 27.85 1.68 21.55
N ALA A 286 28.42 2.85 21.21
CA ALA A 286 29.74 2.99 20.60
C ALA A 286 30.89 3.12 21.62
N GLN A 287 30.68 3.73 22.80
CA GLN A 287 31.68 3.75 23.88
C GLN A 287 31.96 2.36 24.47
N GLN A 288 31.02 1.43 24.32
CA GLN A 288 31.25 0.00 24.60
C GLN A 288 32.08 -0.72 23.52
N ARG A 289 32.51 -0.04 22.44
CA ARG A 289 33.29 -0.62 21.32
C ARG A 289 34.61 0.09 20.96
N HIS A 290 35.10 1.03 21.78
CA HIS A 290 36.40 1.72 21.65
C HIS A 290 36.52 2.84 20.59
N ALA A 291 37.23 3.90 21.00
CA ALA A 291 38.29 4.60 20.26
C ALA A 291 38.06 5.00 18.79
N GLY A 292 38.06 6.31 18.52
CA GLY A 292 38.40 6.86 17.20
C GLY A 292 37.69 8.16 16.82
N SER A 293 38.27 9.29 17.26
CA SER A 293 38.28 10.65 16.66
C SER A 293 37.43 10.99 15.42
N GLY A 294 36.80 12.18 15.43
CA GLY A 294 36.66 13.04 14.23
C GLY A 294 35.34 13.81 14.08
N GLU A 295 35.43 15.09 13.70
CA GLU A 295 34.42 16.16 13.70
C GLU A 295 33.58 16.32 12.40
N GLY A 296 32.43 17.03 12.51
CA GLY A 296 31.78 17.92 11.50
C GLY A 296 31.02 17.28 10.32
N ASP A 297 30.04 17.88 9.62
CA ASP A 297 29.21 19.09 9.73
C ASP A 297 28.02 18.93 8.74
N SER A 298 27.00 19.76 8.90
CA SER A 298 25.66 19.82 8.32
C SER A 298 25.51 20.42 6.90
N SER A 299 24.42 20.07 6.19
CA SER A 299 23.66 20.88 5.19
C SER A 299 22.80 19.94 4.29
N LEU A 300 21.67 20.28 3.67
CA LEU A 300 20.63 21.31 3.75
C LEU A 300 19.43 20.75 2.95
N GLU A 301 18.21 21.09 3.35
CA GLU A 301 16.94 20.66 2.75
C GLU A 301 16.71 21.24 1.34
N GLU A 302 16.16 20.44 0.42
CA GLU A 302 15.54 20.94 -0.82
C GLU A 302 14.01 20.93 -0.74
N PRO A 303 13.30 21.89 -1.38
CA PRO A 303 11.89 22.14 -1.14
C PRO A 303 10.95 21.28 -2.01
N LEU A 304 9.78 20.98 -1.46
CA LEU A 304 8.67 20.33 -2.16
C LEU A 304 8.13 21.23 -3.29
N GLU A 305 8.16 20.76 -4.54
CA GLU A 305 7.66 21.51 -5.70
C GLU A 305 6.15 21.28 -5.93
N MET A 306 5.40 22.37 -6.16
CA MET A 306 3.96 22.36 -6.44
C MET A 306 3.66 22.41 -7.94
N VAL A 307 3.00 21.38 -8.48
CA VAL A 307 2.55 21.37 -9.89
C VAL A 307 1.07 21.73 -10.01
N ARG A 308 0.73 22.69 -10.89
CA ARG A 308 -0.66 23.03 -11.25
C ARG A 308 -1.15 22.18 -12.42
N VAL A 309 -2.34 21.61 -12.30
CA VAL A 309 -3.07 20.99 -13.42
C VAL A 309 -4.32 21.81 -13.73
N GLY A 310 -4.27 22.62 -14.78
CA GLY A 310 -5.40 23.43 -15.26
C GLY A 310 -5.83 24.58 -14.33
N ASN A 311 -7.12 24.94 -14.37
CA ASN A 311 -7.70 26.10 -13.65
C ASN A 311 -8.14 25.80 -12.21
N LYS A 312 -7.84 24.62 -11.66
CA LYS A 312 -8.14 24.27 -10.27
C LYS A 312 -6.83 24.03 -9.51
N LYS A 313 -6.68 24.68 -8.36
CA LYS A 313 -5.57 24.43 -7.44
C LYS A 313 -5.77 23.05 -6.81
N GLU A 314 -4.96 22.08 -7.21
CA GLU A 314 -4.90 20.76 -6.59
C GLU A 314 -3.44 20.49 -6.21
N THR A 315 -3.21 19.95 -5.01
CA THR A 315 -1.88 19.66 -4.47
C THR A 315 -1.55 18.20 -4.70
N TYR A 316 -0.44 17.92 -5.38
CA TYR A 316 0.07 16.57 -5.61
C TYR A 316 1.47 16.45 -5.02
N VAL A 317 1.79 15.26 -4.50
CA VAL A 317 3.15 14.87 -4.14
C VAL A 317 3.74 14.15 -5.35
N VAL A 318 4.79 14.71 -5.94
CA VAL A 318 5.55 14.05 -7.01
C VAL A 318 6.48 13.02 -6.37
N MET A 319 6.44 11.77 -6.85
CA MET A 319 7.53 10.81 -6.61
C MET A 319 8.50 10.94 -7.79
N ASP A 320 9.75 11.27 -7.52
CA ASP A 320 10.80 11.36 -8.53
C ASP A 320 11.41 9.97 -8.75
N GLU A 321 11.26 9.42 -9.96
CA GLU A 321 11.81 8.12 -10.38
C GLU A 321 13.31 8.20 -10.75
N ARG A 322 13.98 9.33 -10.56
CA ARG A 322 15.40 9.51 -10.94
C ARG A 322 16.43 8.73 -10.11
N HIS A 323 16.02 7.90 -9.14
CA HIS A 323 16.96 7.08 -8.37
C HIS A 323 17.15 5.63 -8.84
N GLU A 324 16.43 5.16 -9.87
CA GLU A 324 16.61 3.78 -10.38
C GLU A 324 17.66 3.60 -11.48
N GLN A 325 18.18 4.68 -12.08
CA GLN A 325 19.12 4.54 -13.23
C GLN A 325 20.62 4.57 -12.89
N HIS A 326 21.04 4.73 -11.63
CA HIS A 326 22.46 4.79 -11.28
C HIS A 326 23.02 3.59 -10.49
N ARG A 327 22.31 2.46 -10.40
CA ARG A 327 22.81 1.24 -9.72
C ARG A 327 22.85 -0.03 -10.58
N LEU A 328 22.76 0.10 -11.90
CA LEU A 328 22.97 -1.02 -12.84
C LEU A 328 24.27 -0.90 -13.66
N ALA A 329 25.21 -0.06 -13.22
CA ALA A 329 26.55 -0.01 -13.78
C ALA A 329 27.59 0.10 -12.66
N THR A 330 27.84 -1.01 -11.95
CA THR A 330 29.13 -1.45 -11.40
C THR A 330 28.98 -2.84 -10.82
#